data_AF-A0A6C0IHA9-F1
#
_entry.id   AF-A0A6C0IHA9-F1
#
_cell.length_a   1.000
_cell.length_b   1.000
_cell.length_c   1.000
_cell.angle_alpha   90.00
_cell.angle_beta   90.00
_cell.angle_gamma   90.00
#
_symmetry.space_group_name_H-M   'P 1'
#
loop_
_entity.id
_entity.type
_entity.pdbx_description
1 polymer ?
#
loop_
_entity_poly.entity_id
_entity_poly.type
_entity_poly.pdbx_seq_one_letter_code
_entity_poly.pdbx_strand_id
1 'polypeptide(L)' 'MNSHIYTHIDWLYFEPNPTEIYEIVKFDDGNEKYEQYENKWLIFGIWRGKCALVNKVEPEIKINSISSWKTQMK' A
#
# COMPACT_ATOMS: atom_id res chain seq x y z
N MET A 1 -17.77 -5.71 13.39
CA MET A 1 -17.59 -4.84 12.21
C MET A 1 -17.22 -5.77 11.07
N ASN A 2 -18.03 -5.81 10.01
CA ASN A 2 -17.85 -6.76 8.92
C ASN A 2 -16.86 -6.20 7.90
N SER A 3 -15.62 -6.69 7.94
CA SER A 3 -14.60 -6.38 6.94
C SER A 3 -14.99 -7.00 5.61
N HIS A 4 -15.25 -6.18 4.59
CA HIS A 4 -15.56 -6.67 3.25
C HIS A 4 -14.24 -7.09 2.57
N ILE A 5 -14.11 -8.38 2.29
CA ILE A 5 -12.96 -8.96 1.60
C ILE A 5 -13.38 -9.22 0.15
N TYR A 6 -12.66 -8.63 -0.81
CA TYR A 6 -12.86 -8.88 -2.23
C TYR A 6 -11.67 -9.65 -2.80
N THR A 7 -11.92 -10.80 -3.44
CA THR A 7 -10.90 -11.62 -4.09
C THR A 7 -11.04 -11.51 -5.60
N HIS A 8 -10.07 -10.90 -6.27
CA HIS A 8 -9.93 -10.97 -7.73
C HIS A 8 -8.56 -11.54 -8.03
N ILE A 9 -8.50 -12.81 -8.46
CA ILE A 9 -7.27 -13.46 -8.95
C ILE A 9 -6.10 -13.30 -7.96
N ASP A 10 -6.27 -13.89 -6.76
CA ASP A 10 -5.32 -13.95 -5.63
C ASP A 10 -5.07 -12.65 -4.82
N TRP A 11 -5.50 -11.47 -5.27
CA TRP A 11 -5.42 -10.27 -4.43
C TRP A 11 -6.45 -10.30 -3.31
N LEU A 12 -5.99 -10.02 -2.10
CA LEU A 12 -6.84 -9.79 -0.94
C LEU A 12 -6.90 -8.27 -0.68
N TYR A 13 -8.02 -7.64 -1.01
CA TYR A 13 -8.26 -6.23 -0.68
C TYR A 13 -9.07 -6.10 0.61
N PHE A 14 -8.77 -5.05 1.38
CA PHE A 14 -9.40 -4.75 2.65
C PHE A 14 -9.34 -3.25 2.96
N GLU A 15 -10.18 -2.80 3.90
CA GLU A 15 -10.12 -1.44 4.40
C GLU A 15 -8.78 -1.20 5.14
N PRO A 16 -8.00 -0.18 4.74
CA PRO A 16 -6.71 0.09 5.36
C PRO A 16 -6.86 0.48 6.83
N ASN A 17 -5.99 -0.04 7.70
CA ASN A 17 -5.96 0.35 9.11
C ASN A 17 -5.29 1.73 9.27
N PRO A 18 -6.00 2.79 9.70
CA PRO A 18 -5.44 4.15 9.77
C PRO A 18 -4.30 4.31 10.79
N THR A 19 -4.14 3.35 11.72
CA THR A 19 -3.06 3.34 12.72
C THR A 19 -1.80 2.62 12.25
N GLU A 20 -1.89 1.74 11.24
CA GLU A 20 -0.75 1.01 10.69
C GLU A 20 -0.15 1.78 9.51
N ILE A 21 0.77 2.69 9.84
CA ILE A 21 1.43 3.55 8.86
C ILE A 21 2.71 2.85 8.39
N TYR A 22 2.91 2.82 7.09
CA TYR A 22 4.10 2.28 6.45
C TYR A 22 4.86 3.38 5.71
N GLU A 23 6.16 3.17 5.55
CA GLU A 23 7.02 3.93 4.65
C GLU A 23 7.61 3.02 3.58
N ILE A 24 7.85 3.59 2.41
CA ILE A 24 8.56 2.94 1.31
C ILE A 24 10.06 3.22 1.50
N VAL A 25 10.87 2.18 1.64
CA VAL A 25 12.33 2.30 1.82
C VAL A 25 13.10 2.35 0.50
N LYS A 26 12.45 1.95 -0.61
CA LYS A 26 13.04 2.00 -1.94
C LYS A 26 11.97 2.27 -3.00
N PHE A 27 12.14 3.37 -3.71
CA PHE A 27 11.31 3.76 -4.85
C PHE A 27 12.06 3.41 -6.14
N ASP A 28 11.55 2.42 -6.84
CA ASP A 28 12.06 1.92 -8.13
C ASP A 28 10.94 1.13 -8.82
N ASP A 29 11.24 0.51 -9.97
CA ASP A 29 10.28 -0.27 -10.77
C ASP A 29 9.06 0.55 -11.21
N GLY A 30 9.26 1.83 -11.59
CA GLY A 30 8.18 2.72 -12.06
C GLY A 30 7.43 3.46 -10.95
N ASN A 31 7.89 3.33 -9.70
CA ASN A 31 7.32 4.01 -8.53
C ASN A 31 8.10 5.27 -8.10
N GLU A 32 9.12 5.68 -8.84
CA GLU A 32 9.99 6.84 -8.54
C GLU A 32 9.16 8.13 -8.42
N LYS A 33 8.11 8.26 -9.22
CA LYS A 33 7.17 9.40 -9.16
C LYS A 33 6.47 9.55 -7.82
N TYR A 34 6.46 8.54 -6.95
CA TYR A 34 5.81 8.63 -5.64
C TYR A 34 6.70 9.21 -4.54
N GLU A 35 7.99 9.42 -4.81
CA GLU A 35 8.92 10.10 -3.89
C GLU A 35 8.51 11.54 -3.57
N GLN A 36 7.72 12.18 -4.45
CA GLN A 36 7.24 13.54 -4.27
C GLN A 36 6.16 13.69 -3.18
N TYR A 37 5.52 12.58 -2.78
CA TYR A 37 4.46 12.59 -1.79
C TYR A 37 5.00 12.26 -0.39
N GLU A 38 4.25 12.63 0.64
CA GLU A 38 4.64 12.29 2.01
C GLU A 38 4.73 10.76 2.18
N ASN A 39 5.87 10.27 2.68
CA ASN A 39 6.14 8.84 2.79
C ASN A 39 5.41 8.20 3.99
N LYS A 40 4.07 8.28 3.96
CA LYS A 40 3.12 7.71 4.91
C LYS A 40 2.04 7.00 4.11
N TRP A 41 2.07 5.69 4.17
CA TRP A 41 1.23 4.82 3.34
C TRP A 41 0.43 3.87 4.23
N LEU A 42 -0.75 3.48 3.75
CA LEU A 42 -1.56 2.44 4.37
C LEU A 42 -1.71 1.29 3.39
N ILE A 43 -1.60 0.05 3.87
CA ILE A 43 -1.83 -1.13 3.04
C ILE A 43 -3.34 -1.35 2.92
N PHE A 44 -3.85 -1.47 1.69
CA PHE A 44 -5.26 -1.81 1.42
C PHE A 44 -5.41 -3.09 0.59
N GLY A 45 -4.30 -3.73 0.24
CA GLY A 45 -4.33 -5.03 -0.41
C GLY A 45 -3.01 -5.77 -0.35
N ILE A 46 -3.07 -7.10 -0.39
CA ILE A 46 -1.89 -7.98 -0.39
C ILE A 46 -2.03 -9.09 -1.42
N TRP A 47 -0.89 -9.47 -2.01
CA TRP A 47 -0.78 -10.59 -2.93
C TRP A 47 0.65 -11.10 -2.99
N ARG A 48 0.89 -12.35 -2.60
CA ARG A 48 2.16 -13.10 -2.76
C ARG A 48 3.44 -12.24 -2.73
N GLY A 49 3.76 -11.67 -1.56
CA GLY A 49 4.98 -10.86 -1.37
C GLY A 49 4.91 -9.45 -1.98
N LYS A 50 3.71 -9.01 -2.39
CA LYS A 50 3.40 -7.65 -2.82
C LYS A 50 2.26 -7.08 -1.99
N CYS A 51 2.19 -5.77 -1.92
CA CYS A 51 1.12 -5.01 -1.33
C CYS A 51 0.65 -3.89 -2.27
N ALA A 52 -0.56 -3.41 -2.01
CA ALA A 52 -1.12 -2.20 -2.59
C ALA A 52 -1.23 -1.14 -1.50
N LEU A 53 -0.80 0.08 -1.82
CA LEU A 53 -0.68 1.19 -0.89
C LEU A 53 -1.55 2.37 -1.31
N VAL A 54 -2.10 3.06 -0.32
CA VAL A 54 -2.73 4.37 -0.49
C VAL A 54 -1.99 5.38 0.37
N ASN A 55 -1.77 6.59 -0.15
CA ASN A 55 -1.14 7.63 0.63
C ASN A 55 -2.08 8.08 1.75
N LYS A 56 -1.54 8.23 2.96
CA LYS A 56 -2.33 8.62 4.14
C LYS A 56 -2.81 10.08 4.07
N VAL A 57 -2.04 10.95 3.42
CA VAL A 57 -2.30 12.39 3.34
C VAL A 57 -3.11 12.73 2.09
N GLU A 58 -2.85 12.03 0.98
CA GLU A 58 -3.49 12.22 -0.33
C GLU A 58 -4.15 10.92 -0.83
N PRO A 59 -5.37 10.55 -0.36
CA PRO A 59 -5.97 9.23 -0.60
C PRO A 59 -6.27 8.89 -2.08
N GLU A 60 -6.23 9.86 -2.97
CA GLU A 60 -6.27 9.68 -4.43
C GLU A 60 -5.00 9.03 -4.99
N ILE A 61 -3.87 9.13 -4.27
CA ILE A 61 -2.59 8.57 -4.68
C ILE A 61 -2.50 7.12 -4.22
N LYS A 62 -2.52 6.22 -5.21
CA LYS A 62 -2.46 4.77 -5.00
C LYS A 62 -1.30 4.14 -5.75
N ILE A 63 -0.67 3.17 -5.10
CA ILE A 63 0.30 2.25 -5.68
C ILE A 63 -0.36 0.88 -5.68
N ASN A 64 -0.77 0.41 -6.85
CA ASN A 64 -1.53 -0.84 -6.98
C ASN A 64 -0.67 -2.09 -6.75
N SER A 65 0.66 -1.98 -6.87
CA SER A 65 1.56 -3.11 -6.67
C SER A 65 2.98 -2.64 -6.34
N ILE A 66 3.45 -3.00 -5.14
CA ILE A 66 4.85 -2.86 -4.72
C ILE A 66 5.28 -4.11 -3.96
N SER A 67 6.55 -4.50 -4.05
CA SER A 67 7.06 -5.64 -3.28
C SER A 67 7.07 -5.30 -1.79
N SER A 68 6.55 -6.20 -0.94
CA SER A 68 6.36 -5.95 0.49
C SER A 68 7.67 -5.73 1.25
N TRP A 69 8.80 -6.25 0.75
CA TRP A 69 10.11 -5.99 1.35
C TRP A 69 10.55 -4.52 1.23
N LYS A 70 9.94 -3.76 0.32
CA LYS A 70 10.18 -2.31 0.15
C LYS A 70 9.34 -1.46 1.10
N THR A 71 8.48 -2.07 1.91
CA THR A 71 7.61 -1.37 2.87
C THR A 71 7.95 -1.77 4.30
N GLN A 72 8.03 -0.80 5.20
CA GLN A 72 8.30 -1.02 6.62
C GLN A 72 7.31 -0.24 7.47
N MET A 73 6.89 -0.82 8.60
CA MET A 73 5.99 -0.15 9.53
C MET A 73 6.76 0.96 10.26
N LYS A 74 6.16 2.14 10.31
CA LYS A 74 6.74 3.36 10.90
C LYS A 74 6.46 3.46 12.40
#